data_AF-W9SEZ4-F1
#
_entry.id   AF-W9SEZ4-F1
#
_cell.length_a   1.000
_cell.length_b   1.000
_cell.length_c   1.000
_cell.angle_alpha   90.00
_cell.angle_beta   90.00
_cell.angle_gamma   90.00
#
_symmetry.space_group_name_H-M   'P 1'
#
loop_
_entity.id
_entity.type
_entity.pdbx_description
1 polymer ?
#
loop_
_entity_poly.entity_id
_entity_poly.type
_entity_poly.pdbx_seq_one_letter_code
_entity_poly.pdbx_strand_id
1 'polypeptide(L)'
;MPLVKRSASAKGKEKVGSSLSLDGPSAKGSKFEDLAAGFAGKMLVYKSGAVKLRLGDILYDVSAGSNCIFAEDVVTINTAEKQCCVLGALRKRAVVNPDINCLVNSVIDLG
;
A
#
# COMPACT_ATOMS: atom_id res chain seq x y z
N MET A 1 1.83 5.96 -42.03
CA MET A 1 0.45 6.50 -42.01
C MET A 1 -0.50 5.31 -42.22
N PRO A 2 -1.65 5.21 -41.53
CA PRO A 2 -2.46 6.34 -41.10
C PRO A 2 -2.66 6.48 -39.58
N LEU A 3 -2.63 7.75 -39.21
CA LEU A 3 -3.15 8.37 -38.01
C LEU A 3 -4.69 8.30 -38.03
N VAL A 4 -5.31 7.72 -36.99
CA VAL A 4 -6.76 7.80 -36.80
C VAL A 4 -7.07 8.79 -35.68
N LYS A 5 -7.99 9.68 -36.01
CA LYS A 5 -8.32 10.96 -35.37
C LYS A 5 -8.92 10.79 -33.98
N ARG A 6 -8.50 11.68 -33.06
CA ARG A 6 -9.27 12.03 -31.85
C ARG A 6 -10.57 12.72 -32.25
N SER A 7 -11.66 12.34 -31.60
CA SER A 7 -12.88 13.14 -31.50
C SER A 7 -13.19 13.39 -30.03
N ALA A 8 -13.33 14.67 -29.67
CA ALA A 8 -13.81 15.13 -28.38
C ALA A 8 -15.31 15.42 -28.46
N SER A 9 -16.09 15.02 -27.45
CA SER A 9 -17.25 15.77 -26.98
C SER A 9 -17.67 15.27 -25.60
N ALA A 10 -17.96 16.23 -24.72
CA ALA A 10 -18.26 16.09 -23.31
C ALA A 10 -19.73 15.70 -23.07
N LYS A 11 -19.98 14.84 -22.06
CA LYS A 11 -21.04 15.08 -21.07
C LYS A 11 -20.87 14.15 -19.88
N GLY A 12 -20.82 14.74 -18.69
CA GLY A 12 -20.64 14.03 -17.43
C GLY A 12 -21.76 13.04 -17.11
N LYS A 13 -21.35 12.00 -16.39
CA LYS A 13 -22.10 11.40 -15.29
C LYS A 13 -21.07 10.77 -14.39
N GLU A 14 -20.58 11.57 -13.45
CA GLU A 14 -19.85 11.06 -12.30
C GLU A 14 -20.83 10.18 -11.51
N LYS A 15 -20.64 8.86 -11.60
CA LYS A 15 -21.35 7.93 -10.73
C LYS A 15 -20.45 7.74 -9.53
N VAL A 16 -20.65 8.60 -8.53
CA VAL A 16 -20.22 8.35 -7.15
C VAL A 16 -20.87 7.03 -6.75
N GLY A 17 -20.11 5.96 -6.88
CA GLY A 17 -20.41 4.68 -6.26
C GLY A 17 -20.00 4.76 -4.80
N SER A 18 -20.71 5.57 -4.01
CA SER A 18 -20.70 5.36 -2.57
C SER A 18 -21.55 4.13 -2.31
N SER A 19 -20.91 2.96 -2.29
CA SER A 19 -21.48 1.76 -1.70
C SER A 19 -20.65 1.40 -0.48
N LEU A 20 -20.73 2.25 0.55
CA LEU A 20 -20.55 1.76 1.92
C LEU A 20 -21.83 1.03 2.30
N SER A 21 -21.98 -0.20 1.82
CA SER A 21 -22.90 -1.16 2.41
C SER A 21 -22.30 -1.60 3.74
N LEU A 22 -22.61 -0.84 4.79
CA LEU A 22 -22.40 -1.21 6.19
C LEU A 22 -23.52 -2.15 6.61
N ASP A 23 -23.51 -3.38 6.13
CA ASP A 23 -24.34 -4.47 6.68
C ASP A 23 -23.72 -5.82 6.27
N GLY A 24 -23.01 -6.47 7.20
CA GLY A 24 -22.41 -7.79 6.98
C GLY A 24 -21.43 -8.25 8.07
N PRO A 25 -21.24 -9.56 8.26
CA PRO A 25 -20.62 -10.17 9.45
C PRO A 25 -19.20 -9.67 9.65
N SER A 26 -18.85 -9.37 10.91
CA SER A 26 -17.52 -8.93 11.40
C SER A 26 -16.43 -9.15 10.36
N ALA A 27 -16.13 -8.09 9.60
CA ALA A 27 -15.25 -8.17 8.45
C ALA A 27 -13.88 -8.63 8.94
N LYS A 28 -13.53 -9.88 8.64
CA LYS A 28 -12.19 -10.43 8.88
C LYS A 28 -11.20 -9.46 8.23
N GLY A 29 -10.23 -8.96 9.00
CA GLY A 29 -9.18 -8.12 8.45
C GLY A 29 -8.52 -8.82 7.26
N SER A 30 -8.32 -8.10 6.16
CA SER A 30 -7.59 -8.60 4.99
C SER A 30 -6.11 -8.73 5.33
N LYS A 31 -5.50 -9.85 4.99
CA LYS A 31 -4.06 -10.05 5.20
C LYS A 31 -3.26 -9.61 3.98
N PHE A 32 -1.95 -9.44 4.16
CA PHE A 32 -1.09 -9.01 3.06
C PHE A 32 -0.96 -10.09 1.97
N GLU A 33 -0.95 -11.36 2.37
CA GLU A 33 -0.93 -12.52 1.48
C GLU A 33 -2.18 -12.67 0.60
N ASP A 34 -3.28 -11.99 0.94
CA ASP A 34 -4.51 -12.00 0.13
C ASP A 34 -4.41 -11.02 -1.06
N LEU A 35 -3.38 -10.17 -1.10
CA LEU A 35 -3.16 -9.22 -2.20
C LEU A 35 -2.68 -9.95 -3.45
N ALA A 36 -3.21 -9.55 -4.61
CA ALA A 36 -2.73 -10.04 -5.89
C ALA A 36 -1.23 -9.72 -6.07
N ALA A 37 -0.48 -10.69 -6.58
CA ALA A 37 0.92 -10.49 -6.88
C ALA A 37 1.12 -9.34 -7.89
N GLY A 38 2.20 -8.59 -7.71
CA GLY A 38 2.57 -7.48 -8.59
C GLY A 38 2.48 -6.13 -7.88
N PHE A 39 1.84 -5.17 -8.53
CA PHE A 39 1.80 -3.79 -8.04
C PHE A 39 0.88 -3.65 -6.81
N ALA A 40 1.49 -3.44 -5.65
CA ALA A 40 0.74 -3.22 -4.40
C ALA A 40 0.35 -1.74 -4.21
N GLY A 41 1.25 -0.79 -4.48
CA GLY A 41 1.03 0.62 -4.17
C GLY A 41 2.21 1.52 -4.52
N LYS A 42 2.17 2.77 -4.05
CA LYS A 42 3.20 3.78 -4.33
C LYS A 42 3.86 4.25 -3.04
N MET A 43 5.18 4.35 -3.05
CA MET A 43 5.93 5.11 -2.06
C MET A 43 6.02 6.58 -2.52
N LEU A 44 5.61 7.52 -1.67
CA LEU A 44 5.59 8.96 -1.94
C LEU A 44 6.66 9.64 -1.08
N VAL A 45 7.61 10.30 -1.72
CA VAL A 45 8.63 11.12 -1.04
C VAL A 45 8.31 12.59 -1.29
N TYR A 46 8.02 13.32 -0.22
CA TYR A 46 7.66 14.73 -0.29
C TYR A 46 8.91 15.61 -0.31
N LYS A 47 8.79 16.85 -0.81
CA LYS A 47 9.89 17.84 -0.79
C LYS A 47 10.42 18.11 0.63
N SER A 48 9.58 17.93 1.65
CA SER A 48 9.95 18.04 3.06
C SER A 48 10.81 16.87 3.56
N GLY A 49 10.99 15.81 2.77
CA GLY A 49 11.63 14.57 3.18
C GLY A 49 10.68 13.58 3.87
N ALA A 50 9.44 13.98 4.18
CA ALA A 50 8.43 13.05 4.67
C ALA A 50 8.17 11.94 3.64
N VAL A 51 7.95 10.72 4.13
CA VAL A 51 7.68 9.56 3.29
C VAL A 51 6.33 8.96 3.67
N LYS A 52 5.49 8.68 2.68
CA LYS A 52 4.21 7.99 2.86
C LYS A 52 4.08 6.82 1.90
N LEU A 53 3.33 5.80 2.29
CA LEU A 53 2.95 4.68 1.42
C LEU A 53 1.46 4.80 1.11
N ARG A 54 1.09 4.79 -0.17
CA ARG A 54 -0.31 4.68 -0.61
C ARG A 54 -0.57 3.26 -1.06
N LEU A 55 -1.46 2.56 -0.35
CA LEU A 55 -1.94 1.23 -0.69
C LEU A 55 -3.44 1.32 -0.94
N GLY A 56 -3.86 1.13 -2.20
CA GLY A 56 -5.22 1.49 -2.62
C GLY A 56 -5.52 2.98 -2.40
N ASP A 57 -6.58 3.26 -1.65
CA ASP A 57 -6.99 4.62 -1.30
C ASP A 57 -6.56 5.06 0.09
N ILE A 58 -5.89 4.17 0.84
CA ILE A 58 -5.42 4.46 2.19
C ILE A 58 -3.96 4.96 2.13
N LEU A 59 -3.69 6.00 2.91
CA LEU A 59 -2.38 6.59 3.08
C LEU A 59 -1.79 6.18 4.42
N TYR A 60 -0.50 5.86 4.42
CA TYR A 60 0.25 5.44 5.59
C TYR A 60 1.48 6.31 5.75
N ASP A 61 1.78 6.71 6.99
CA ASP A 61 3.04 7.33 7.36
C ASP A 61 4.14 6.27 7.45
N VAL A 62 5.31 6.58 6.86
CA VAL A 62 6.48 5.71 6.89
C VAL A 62 7.58 6.39 7.69
N SER A 63 8.02 5.74 8.76
CA SER A 63 9.12 6.23 9.61
C SER A 63 10.24 5.20 9.69
N ALA A 64 11.43 5.65 10.09
CA ALA A 64 12.53 4.75 10.38
C ALA A 64 12.17 3.87 11.59
N GLY A 65 12.39 2.56 11.46
CA GLY A 65 12.27 1.63 12.56
C GLY A 65 13.49 1.67 13.48
N SER A 66 13.50 0.77 14.46
CA SER A 66 14.64 0.60 15.36
C SER A 66 15.92 0.23 14.59
N ASN A 67 17.04 0.73 15.10
CA ASN A 67 18.36 0.36 14.58
C ASN A 67 18.62 -1.13 14.79
N CYS A 68 19.29 -1.76 13.83
CA CYS A 68 19.79 -3.12 13.97
C CYS A 68 21.09 -3.05 14.78
N ILE A 69 21.04 -3.45 16.06
CA ILE A 69 22.17 -3.39 16.99
C ILE A 69 23.00 -4.68 17.02
N PHE A 70 22.54 -5.71 16.33
CA PHE A 70 23.23 -6.98 16.14
C PHE A 70 23.21 -7.37 14.66
N ALA A 71 24.10 -8.30 14.28
CA ALA A 71 24.08 -8.88 12.94
C ALA A 71 22.82 -9.76 12.78
N GLU A 72 22.01 -9.43 11.80
CA GLU A 72 20.80 -10.17 11.43
C GLU A 72 20.85 -10.42 9.93
N ASP A 73 20.64 -11.66 9.48
CA ASP A 73 20.62 -12.04 8.07
C ASP A 73 19.23 -12.54 7.65
N VAL A 74 18.81 -12.18 6.44
CA VAL A 74 17.62 -12.74 5.80
C VAL A 74 18.01 -14.01 5.05
N VAL A 75 17.27 -15.09 5.28
CA VAL A 75 17.55 -16.41 4.71
C VAL A 75 16.28 -16.96 4.06
N THR A 76 16.42 -17.54 2.87
CA THR A 76 15.35 -18.33 2.23
C THR A 76 15.56 -19.80 2.49
N ILE A 77 14.50 -20.48 2.90
CA ILE A 77 14.51 -21.93 3.15
C ILE A 77 13.47 -22.58 2.24
N ASN A 78 13.93 -23.42 1.31
CA ASN A 78 13.07 -24.28 0.50
C ASN A 78 13.13 -25.70 1.08
N THR A 79 12.07 -26.12 1.76
CA THR A 79 12.01 -27.43 2.43
C THR A 79 11.80 -28.59 1.47
N ALA A 80 11.17 -28.35 0.31
CA ALA A 80 10.94 -29.39 -0.71
C ALA A 80 12.25 -29.81 -1.38
N GLU A 81 13.09 -28.83 -1.74
CA GLU A 81 14.40 -29.06 -2.36
C GLU A 81 15.53 -29.19 -1.34
N LYS A 82 15.23 -29.03 -0.05
CA LYS A 82 16.19 -29.04 1.07
C LYS A 82 17.32 -28.02 0.89
N GLN A 83 16.98 -26.83 0.42
CA GLN A 83 17.91 -25.74 0.18
C GLN A 83 17.76 -24.62 1.22
N CYS A 84 18.89 -24.01 1.58
CA CYS A 84 18.98 -22.86 2.46
C CYS A 84 19.95 -21.86 1.84
N CYS A 85 19.54 -20.60 1.67
CA CYS A 85 20.34 -19.56 1.02
C CYS A 85 20.25 -18.26 1.81
N VAL A 86 21.42 -17.67 2.11
CA VAL A 86 21.52 -16.36 2.76
C VAL A 86 21.33 -15.27 1.70
N LEU A 87 20.28 -14.46 1.84
CA LEU A 87 20.04 -13.30 0.97
C LEU A 87 20.90 -12.09 1.36
N GLY A 88 21.24 -11.99 2.65
CA GLY A 88 22.16 -10.99 3.19
C GLY A 88 21.64 -10.27 4.43
N ALA A 89 22.44 -9.32 4.90
CA ALA A 89 22.21 -8.64 6.18
C ALA A 89 21.01 -7.68 6.15
N LEU A 90 20.19 -7.74 7.19
CA LEU A 90 19.15 -6.76 7.50
C LEU A 90 19.79 -5.50 8.11
N ARG A 91 19.78 -4.39 7.37
CA ARG A 91 20.47 -3.16 7.78
C ARG A 91 19.56 -2.04 8.26
N LYS A 92 18.31 -2.02 7.81
CA LYS A 92 17.35 -0.94 8.09
C LYS A 92 15.96 -1.53 8.26
N ARG A 93 15.17 -0.89 9.12
CA ARG A 93 13.75 -1.18 9.32
C ARG A 93 12.94 0.07 9.01
N ALA A 94 11.71 -0.13 8.55
CA ALA A 94 10.72 0.92 8.42
C ALA A 94 9.47 0.51 9.18
N VAL A 95 8.80 1.48 9.80
CA VAL A 95 7.48 1.30 10.43
C VAL A 95 6.46 2.03 9.57
N VAL A 96 5.36 1.33 9.27
CA VAL A 96 4.28 1.84 8.43
C VAL A 96 3.02 1.89 9.29
N ASN A 97 2.50 3.08 9.51
CA ASN A 97 1.30 3.31 10.33
C ASN A 97 0.21 3.96 9.47
N PRO A 98 -1.08 3.60 9.63
CA PRO A 98 -2.15 4.31 8.95
C PRO A 98 -2.14 5.81 9.31
N ASP A 99 -2.35 6.69 8.34
CA ASP A 99 -2.52 8.12 8.59
C ASP A 99 -3.92 8.36 9.18
N ILE A 100 -3.98 8.43 10.51
CA ILE A 100 -5.25 8.54 11.26
C ILE A 100 -5.97 9.85 10.91
N ASN A 101 -5.25 10.93 10.65
CA ASN A 101 -5.87 12.21 10.31
C ASN A 101 -6.57 12.11 8.95
N CYS A 102 -5.93 11.50 7.95
CA CYS A 102 -6.57 11.22 6.67
C CYS A 102 -7.80 10.32 6.81
N LEU A 103 -7.71 9.28 7.64
CA LEU A 103 -8.83 8.35 7.86
C LEU A 103 -10.03 9.06 8.51
N VAL A 104 -9.81 9.81 9.59
CA VAL A 104 -10.91 10.47 10.33
C VAL A 104 -11.55 11.59 9.51
N ASN A 105 -10.75 12.39 8.80
CA ASN A 105 -11.29 13.47 7.97
C ASN A 105 -12.19 12.93 6.84
N SER A 106 -11.81 11.78 6.25
CA SER A 106 -12.64 11.14 5.21
C SER A 106 -14.03 10.71 5.69
N VAL A 107 -14.22 10.52 7.01
CA VAL A 107 -15.51 10.16 7.61
C VAL A 107 -16.34 11.42 7.92
N ILE A 108 -15.69 12.52 8.30
CA ILE A 108 -16.37 13.77 8.66
C ILE A 108 -16.97 14.47 7.42
N ASP A 109 -16.31 14.37 6.26
CA ASP A 109 -16.79 14.96 5.00
C ASP A 109 -18.03 14.25 4.39
N LEU A 110 -18.53 13.19 5.03
CA LEU A 110 -19.75 12.46 4.67
C LEU A 110 -20.98 12.85 5.52
N GLY A 111 -20.83 13.79 6.46
CA GLY A 111 -21.87 14.28 7.38
C GLY A 111 -22.51 15.60 6.97
#